data_AF-A0A5N5WK01-F1
#
_entry.id   AF-A0A5N5WK01-F1
#
_cell.length_a   1.000
_cell.length_b   1.000
_cell.length_c   1.000
_cell.angle_alpha   90.00
_cell.angle_beta   90.00
_cell.angle_gamma   90.00
#
_symmetry.space_group_name_H-M   'P 1'
#
loop_
_entity.id
_entity.type
_entity.pdbx_description
1 polymer ?
#
loop_
_entity_poly.entity_id
_entity_poly.type
_entity_poly.pdbx_seq_one_letter_code
_entity_poly.pdbx_strand_id
1 'polypeptide(L)'
;MPDNAAKVVRVKEHFAVKFGNGISLSEAENMRFLSVNSNVPVPKVYAAFVDRKTNKTFIIMEYIQGDTLQNSYQRLRPLKKPSYAG
;
A
#
# COMPACT_ATOMS: atom_id res chain seq x y z
N MET A 1 -1.33 18.72 16.20
CA MET A 1 -2.57 18.41 15.45
C MET A 1 -2.93 16.97 15.77
N PRO A 2 -4.17 16.66 16.17
CA PRO A 2 -4.51 15.33 16.66
C PRO A 2 -4.25 14.26 15.59
N ASP A 3 -3.73 13.12 16.03
CA ASP A 3 -3.11 12.04 15.26
C ASP A 3 -3.67 11.81 13.84
N ASN A 4 -2.93 12.29 12.83
CA ASN A 4 -3.06 11.91 11.41
C ASN A 4 -2.38 10.55 11.12
N ALA A 5 -2.22 9.70 12.14
CA ALA A 5 -1.51 8.45 11.99
C ALA A 5 -2.39 7.43 11.23
N ALA A 6 -2.04 7.18 9.97
CA ALA A 6 -2.56 6.04 9.24
C ALA A 6 -2.08 4.74 9.91
N LYS A 7 -3.00 3.80 10.14
CA LYS A 7 -2.70 2.46 10.63
C LYS A 7 -3.03 1.44 9.55
N VAL A 8 -2.22 0.39 9.46
CA VAL A 8 -2.50 -0.78 8.64
C VAL A 8 -2.63 -1.98 9.56
N VAL A 9 -3.68 -2.78 9.38
CA VAL A 9 -3.87 -4.05 10.08
C VAL A 9 -4.10 -5.17 9.08
N ARG A 10 -3.50 -6.32 9.34
CA ARG A 10 -3.80 -7.56 8.61
C ARG A 10 -5.10 -8.14 9.17
N VAL A 11 -6.02 -8.51 8.28
CA VAL A 11 -7.28 -9.18 8.61
C VAL A 11 -7.26 -10.54 7.94
N LYS A 12 -7.13 -11.60 8.76
CA LYS A 12 -6.98 -12.99 8.30
C LYS A 12 -5.81 -13.12 7.31
N GLU A 13 -5.93 -14.01 6.34
CA GLU A 13 -4.85 -14.37 5.42
C GLU A 13 -4.76 -13.43 4.21
N HIS A 14 -5.88 -12.84 3.78
CA HIS A 14 -5.98 -12.22 2.45
C HIS A 14 -6.15 -10.70 2.45
N PHE A 15 -6.39 -10.06 3.60
CA PHE A 15 -6.77 -8.65 3.64
C PHE A 15 -5.83 -7.81 4.48
N ALA A 16 -5.53 -6.62 3.96
CA ALA A 16 -4.95 -5.52 4.70
C ALA A 16 -5.97 -4.37 4.74
N VAL A 17 -6.14 -3.76 5.91
CA VAL A 17 -7.00 -2.60 6.09
C VAL A 17 -6.16 -1.42 6.52
N LYS A 18 -6.05 -0.42 5.65
CA LYS A 18 -5.44 0.88 5.96
C LYS A 18 -6.54 1.84 6.38
N PHE A 19 -6.38 2.51 7.52
CA PHE A 19 -7.38 3.44 8.03
C PHE A 19 -6.78 4.54 8.91
N GLY A 20 -7.47 5.67 9.02
CA GLY A 20 -7.01 6.82 9.79
C GLY A 20 -7.57 8.15 9.32
N ASN A 21 -7.20 9.21 10.04
CA ASN A 21 -7.48 10.59 9.68
C ASN A 21 -6.51 11.05 8.57
N GLY A 22 -7.00 11.79 7.58
CA GLY A 22 -6.15 12.37 6.53
C GLY A 22 -5.70 11.40 5.42
N ILE A 23 -6.21 10.16 5.39
CA ILE A 23 -6.01 9.26 4.25
C ILE A 23 -6.99 9.65 3.14
N SER A 24 -6.48 9.91 1.94
CA SER A 24 -7.29 10.21 0.76
C SER A 24 -7.82 8.95 0.09
N LEU A 25 -9.05 9.00 -0.40
CA LEU A 25 -9.61 7.96 -1.29
C LEU A 25 -8.80 7.84 -2.60
N SER A 26 -8.05 8.86 -2.99
CA SER A 26 -7.18 8.82 -4.16
C SER A 26 -6.07 7.77 -4.06
N GLU A 27 -5.69 7.31 -2.86
CA GLU A 27 -4.78 6.17 -2.74
C GLU A 27 -5.36 4.90 -3.37
N ALA A 28 -6.66 4.65 -3.14
CA ALA A 28 -7.36 3.52 -3.73
C ALA A 28 -7.54 3.69 -5.24
N GLU A 29 -7.85 4.90 -5.70
CA GLU A 29 -7.98 5.22 -7.13
C GLU A 29 -6.64 5.01 -7.86
N ASN A 30 -5.53 5.47 -7.28
CA ASN A 30 -4.19 5.30 -7.84
C ASN A 30 -3.79 3.83 -7.93
N MET A 31 -4.11 3.01 -6.91
CA MET A 31 -3.88 1.56 -6.98
C MET A 31 -4.72 0.91 -8.08
N ARG A 32 -6.00 1.28 -8.23
CA ARG A 32 -6.85 0.79 -9.32
C ARG A 32 -6.29 1.20 -10.69
N PHE A 33 -5.88 2.45 -10.84
CA PHE A 33 -5.25 2.95 -12.06
C PHE A 33 -3.98 2.16 -12.41
N LEU A 34 -3.06 2.00 -11.46
CA LEU A 34 -1.82 1.25 -11.67
C LEU A 34 -2.08 -0.23 -12.00
N SER A 35 -3.09 -0.85 -11.39
CA SER A 35 -3.44 -2.26 -11.65
C SER A 35 -3.86 -2.53 -13.10
N VAL A 36 -4.32 -1.50 -13.81
CA VAL A 36 -4.75 -1.59 -15.21
C VAL A 36 -3.69 -1.06 -16.18
N ASN A 37 -2.87 -0.10 -15.74
CA ASN A 37 -2.01 0.69 -16.62
C ASN A 37 -0.50 0.44 -16.41
N SER A 38 -0.10 -0.48 -15.53
CA SER A 38 1.29 -0.75 -15.19
C SER A 38 1.52 -2.23 -14.88
N ASN A 39 2.76 -2.68 -15.08
CA ASN A 39 3.23 -4.01 -14.64
C ASN A 39 3.75 -3.99 -13.20
N VAL A 40 3.77 -2.84 -12.53
CA VAL A 40 4.14 -2.74 -11.11
C VAL A 40 3.06 -3.43 -10.28
N PRO A 41 3.42 -4.47 -9.49
CA PRO A 41 2.46 -5.14 -8.62
C PRO A 41 1.91 -4.16 -7.58
N VAL A 42 0.59 -4.03 -7.53
CA VAL A 42 -0.13 -3.25 -6.52
C VAL A 42 -1.22 -4.11 -5.87
N PRO A 43 -1.54 -3.92 -4.57
CA PRO A 43 -2.61 -4.65 -3.93
C PRO A 43 -3.96 -4.45 -4.63
N LYS A 44 -4.71 -5.54 -4.84
CA LYS A 44 -6.10 -5.41 -5.30
C LYS A 44 -6.95 -4.67 -4.26
N VAL A 45 -7.58 -3.57 -4.66
CA VAL A 45 -8.50 -2.83 -3.77
C VAL A 45 -9.91 -3.45 -3.83
N TYR A 46 -10.40 -3.91 -2.68
CA TYR A 46 -11.75 -4.47 -2.53
C TYR A 46 -12.78 -3.39 -2.21
N ALA A 47 -12.46 -2.46 -1.30
CA ALA A 47 -13.34 -1.36 -0.95
C ALA A 47 -12.55 -0.14 -0.45
N ALA A 48 -13.10 1.05 -0.66
CA ALA A 48 -12.57 2.29 -0.09
C ALA A 48 -13.74 3.21 0.27
N PHE A 49 -13.79 3.72 1.50
CA PHE A 49 -14.90 4.54 1.97
C PHE A 49 -14.50 5.40 3.18
N VAL A 50 -15.28 6.43 3.45
CA VAL A 50 -15.21 7.20 4.69
C VAL A 50 -16.31 6.72 5.63
N ASP A 51 -15.94 6.28 6.83
CA ASP A 51 -16.91 5.97 7.87
C ASP A 51 -17.51 7.27 8.41
N ARG A 52 -18.82 7.44 8.25
CA ARG A 52 -19.53 8.68 8.65
C ARG A 52 -19.52 8.92 10.15
N LYS A 53 -19.37 7.87 10.97
CA LYS A 53 -19.38 8.00 12.44
C LYS A 53 -18.05 8.53 12.97
N THR A 54 -16.94 8.02 12.44
CA THR A 54 -15.59 8.37 12.90
C THR A 54 -14.88 9.38 12.01
N ASN A 55 -15.43 9.67 10.82
CA ASN A 55 -14.82 10.46 9.76
C ASN A 55 -13.43 9.93 9.31
N LYS A 56 -13.19 8.62 9.51
CA LYS A 56 -11.97 7.95 9.09
C LYS A 56 -12.14 7.35 7.71
N THR A 57 -11.12 7.47 6.90
CA THR A 57 -11.05 6.72 5.63
C THR A 57 -10.59 5.30 5.91
N PHE A 58 -11.17 4.35 5.21
CA PHE A 58 -10.80 2.93 5.21
C PHE A 58 -10.50 2.50 3.77
N ILE A 59 -9.42 1.76 3.59
CA ILE A 59 -9.05 1.11 2.34
C ILE A 59 -8.84 -0.37 2.66
N ILE A 60 -9.72 -1.21 2.12
CA ILE A 60 -9.64 -2.67 2.22
C ILE A 60 -8.99 -3.17 0.94
N MET A 61 -7.84 -3.81 1.08
CA MET A 61 -7.02 -4.25 -0.02
C MET A 61 -6.44 -5.64 0.24
N GLU A 62 -5.89 -6.24 -0.80
CA GLU A 62 -5.14 -7.48 -0.72
C GLU A 62 -3.95 -7.34 0.24
N TYR A 63 -3.77 -8.35 1.09
CA TYR A 63 -2.54 -8.51 1.84
C TYR A 63 -1.53 -9.30 1.00
N ILE A 64 -0.42 -8.66 0.64
CA ILE A 64 0.68 -9.30 -0.07
C ILE A 64 1.66 -9.86 0.97
N GLN A 65 1.77 -11.19 1.02
CA GLN A 65 2.74 -11.87 1.86
C GLN A 65 4.15 -11.63 1.31
N GLY A 66 5.06 -11.11 2.14
CA GLY A 66 6.45 -10.88 1.75
C GLY A 66 7.26 -10.16 2.83
N ASP A 67 8.56 -10.06 2.60
CA ASP A 67 9.46 -9.25 3.41
C ASP A 67 9.50 -7.82 2.89
N THR A 68 9.64 -6.85 3.80
CA THR A 68 9.95 -5.49 3.39
C THR A 68 11.33 -5.45 2.73
N LEU A 69 11.50 -4.51 1.79
CA LEU A 69 12.79 -4.30 1.16
C LEU A 69 13.90 -4.07 2.19
N GLN A 70 13.62 -3.34 3.28
CA GLN A 70 14.57 -3.12 4.37
C GLN A 70 15.06 -4.44 4.99
N ASN A 71 14.17 -5.40 5.23
CA ASN A 71 14.51 -6.69 5.82
C ASN A 71 15.22 -7.62 4.83
N SER A 72 14.93 -7.49 3.54
CA SER A 72 15.55 -8.30 2.50
C SER A 72 16.81 -7.68 1.88
N TYR A 73 17.08 -6.40 2.14
CA TYR A 73 18.12 -5.63 1.43
C TYR A 73 19.50 -6.28 1.51
N GLN A 74 19.86 -6.81 2.68
CA GLN A 74 21.15 -7.50 2.89
C GLN A 74 21.28 -8.81 2.10
N ARG A 75 20.15 -9.44 1.75
CA ARG A 75 20.11 -10.68 0.95
C ARG A 75 20.07 -10.42 -0.55
N LEU A 76 19.72 -9.20 -0.95
CA LEU A 76 19.84 -8.77 -2.34
C LEU A 76 21.33 -8.62 -2.62
N ARG A 77 21.89 -9.53 -3.43
CA ARG A 77 23.21 -9.29 -4.02
C ARG A 77 23.15 -7.93 -4.71
N PRO A 78 24.18 -7.07 -4.60
CA PRO A 78 24.17 -5.82 -5.33
C PRO A 78 24.02 -6.15 -6.81
N LEU A 79 22.82 -5.88 -7.36
CA LEU A 79 22.63 -5.78 -8.79
C LEU A 79 23.65 -4.75 -9.24
N LYS A 80 24.53 -5.14 -10.17
CA LYS A 80 25.40 -4.17 -10.86
C LYS A 80 24.47 -3.03 -11.28
N LYS A 81 24.68 -1.84 -10.70
CA LYS A 81 24.04 -0.64 -11.22
C LYS A 81 24.36 -0.64 -12.72
N PRO A 82 23.37 -0.54 -13.62
CA PRO A 82 23.69 -0.36 -15.03
C PRO A 82 24.62 0.84 -15.09
N SER A 83 25.83 0.62 -15.63
CA SER A 83 26.74 1.70 -15.93
C SER A 83 26.04 2.57 -16.94
N TYR A 84 25.51 3.71 -16.51
CA TYR A 84 25.22 4.79 -17.44
C TYR A 84 26.58 5.27 -17.94
N ALA A 85 26.97 4.78 -19.11
CA ALA A 85 28.10 5.29 -19.86
C ALA A 85 27.58 6.38 -20.79
N GLY A 86 28.12 7.59 -20.63
CA GLY A 86 28.13 8.66 -21.63
C GLY A 86 26.80 9.38 -21.85
#